data_AF-A0A5K7YTI0-F1
#
_entry.id   AF-A0A5K7YTI0-F1
#
_cell.length_a   1.000
_cell.length_b   1.000
_cell.length_c   1.000
_cell.angle_alpha   90.00
_cell.angle_beta   90.00
_cell.angle_gamma   90.00
#
_symmetry.space_group_name_H-M   'P 1'
#
loop_
_entity.id
_entity.type
_entity.pdbx_description
1 polymer ?
#
loop_
_entity_poly.entity_id
_entity_poly.type
_entity_poly.pdbx_seq_one_letter_code
_entity_poly.pdbx_strand_id
1 'polypeptide(L)'
;MNWKFWKKEARDTAVAVKRPKLPRPRDLPEEVGRKMVVAMKLDPDLVWSLKYVSRPMELHRSASEFRIYDPATAHHKGLVVKNWISLDDFPDMVLYTGNYDKSTSTVDIH
;
A
#
# COMPACT_ATOMS: atom_id res chain seq x y z
N MET A 1 -3.41 21.72 -35.18
CA MET A 1 -3.26 21.51 -33.73
C MET A 1 -2.79 20.09 -33.46
N ASN A 2 -1.52 19.88 -33.11
CA ASN A 2 -0.96 18.56 -32.84
C ASN A 2 -0.37 18.57 -31.41
N TRP A 3 -1.10 17.97 -30.47
CA TRP A 3 -0.73 17.92 -29.05
C TRP A 3 0.31 16.82 -28.86
N LYS A 4 1.58 17.21 -28.67
CA LYS A 4 2.66 16.29 -28.33
C LYS A 4 2.63 16.00 -26.84
N PHE A 5 2.21 14.77 -26.51
CA PHE A 5 2.21 14.19 -25.18
C PHE A 5 3.60 14.24 -24.53
N TRP A 6 3.64 14.73 -23.29
CA TRP A 6 4.78 14.74 -22.38
C TRP A 6 5.35 13.31 -22.19
N LYS A 7 6.47 12.98 -22.84
CA LYS A 7 7.40 11.97 -22.35
C LYS A 7 8.34 12.65 -21.36
N LYS A 8 8.04 12.56 -20.06
CA LYS A 8 9.03 12.87 -19.02
C LYS A 8 10.08 11.75 -19.03
N GLU A 9 11.30 12.15 -19.33
CA GLU A 9 12.53 11.35 -19.33
C GLU A 9 12.69 10.58 -18.01
N ALA A 10 12.70 9.25 -18.11
CA ALA A 10 13.20 8.38 -17.05
C ALA A 10 14.75 8.43 -17.10
N ARG A 11 15.33 9.46 -16.49
CA ARG A 11 16.73 9.43 -16.04
C ARG A 11 16.73 9.02 -14.58
N ASP A 12 17.13 7.79 -14.30
CA ASP A 12 18.16 7.55 -13.29
C ASP A 12 18.78 6.15 -13.48
N THR A 13 20.02 6.18 -13.96
CA THR A 13 20.99 5.08 -13.95
C THR A 13 21.56 4.92 -12.54
N ALA A 14 21.22 3.84 -11.85
CA ALA A 14 22.04 3.30 -10.77
C ALA A 14 21.94 1.77 -10.77
N VAL A 15 23.10 1.13 -10.92
CA VAL A 15 23.30 -0.30 -10.65
C VAL A 15 23.09 -0.52 -9.15
N ALA A 16 21.85 -0.74 -8.75
CA ALA A 16 21.51 -1.23 -7.43
C ALA A 16 20.93 -2.63 -7.63
N VAL A 17 21.58 -3.62 -7.03
CA VAL A 17 21.05 -4.96 -6.74
C VAL A 17 19.54 -4.89 -6.72
N LYS A 18 18.86 -5.55 -7.67
CA LYS A 18 17.39 -5.59 -7.79
C LYS A 18 16.80 -6.26 -6.54
N ARG A 19 16.92 -5.62 -5.38
CA ARG A 19 16.02 -5.83 -4.26
C ARG A 19 14.65 -5.50 -4.85
N PRO A 20 13.68 -6.42 -4.81
CA PRO A 20 12.38 -6.19 -5.40
C PRO A 20 11.92 -4.82 -4.91
N LYS A 21 11.69 -3.89 -5.84
CA LYS A 21 11.18 -2.55 -5.51
C LYS A 21 9.81 -2.77 -4.90
N LEU A 22 9.78 -2.90 -3.58
CA LEU A 22 8.54 -2.97 -2.83
C LEU A 22 7.78 -1.69 -3.17
N PRO A 23 6.48 -1.82 -3.49
CA PRO A 23 5.72 -0.65 -3.88
C PRO A 23 5.72 0.34 -2.71
N ARG A 24 5.89 1.61 -3.07
CA ARG A 24 5.77 2.72 -2.13
C ARG A 24 4.36 2.71 -1.52
N PRO A 25 4.20 3.27 -0.31
CA PRO A 25 2.87 3.54 0.24
C PRO A 25 2.03 4.30 -0.77
N ARG A 26 0.86 3.76 -1.05
CA ARG A 26 -0.15 4.35 -1.93
C ARG A 26 -1.43 4.57 -1.13
N ASP A 27 -2.35 5.28 -1.75
CA ASP A 27 -3.70 5.43 -1.23
C ASP A 27 -4.47 4.11 -1.35
N LEU A 28 -5.48 3.94 -0.49
CA LEU A 28 -6.29 2.74 -0.47
C LEU A 28 -7.05 2.59 -1.79
N PRO A 29 -7.10 1.37 -2.36
CA PRO A 29 -8.04 1.08 -3.43
C PRO A 29 -9.48 1.29 -2.96
N GLU A 30 -10.36 1.76 -3.83
CA GLU A 30 -11.76 2.00 -3.47
C GLU A 30 -12.45 0.75 -2.93
N GLU A 31 -12.14 -0.44 -3.46
CA GLU A 31 -12.69 -1.71 -2.98
C GLU A 31 -12.30 -2.01 -1.53
N VAL A 32 -11.03 -1.75 -1.17
CA VAL A 32 -10.52 -1.95 0.19
C VAL A 32 -11.14 -0.91 1.13
N GLY A 33 -11.11 0.36 0.75
CA GLY A 33 -11.67 1.45 1.56
C GLY A 33 -13.17 1.25 1.80
N ARG A 34 -13.94 0.94 0.76
CA ARG A 34 -15.37 0.64 0.90
C ARG A 34 -15.61 -0.57 1.79
N LYS A 35 -14.81 -1.64 1.65
CA LYS A 35 -14.96 -2.82 2.51
C LYS A 35 -14.67 -2.49 3.97
N MET A 36 -13.68 -1.65 4.26
CA MET A 36 -13.41 -1.18 5.62
C MET A 36 -14.58 -0.36 6.20
N VAL A 37 -15.12 0.59 5.43
CA VAL A 37 -16.26 1.42 5.89
C VAL A 37 -17.51 0.57 6.08
N VAL A 38 -17.81 -0.37 5.18
CA VAL A 38 -19.05 -1.16 5.24
C VAL A 38 -18.93 -2.34 6.21
N ALA A 39 -17.85 -3.12 6.12
CA ALA A 39 -17.68 -4.34 6.92
C ALA A 39 -17.18 -4.03 8.33
N MET A 40 -16.25 -3.10 8.49
CA MET A 40 -15.69 -2.73 9.80
C MET A 40 -16.37 -1.52 10.44
N LYS A 41 -17.30 -0.86 9.72
CA LYS A 41 -17.99 0.36 10.19
C LYS A 41 -17.03 1.48 10.62
N LEU A 42 -15.88 1.56 9.95
CA LEU A 42 -14.92 2.62 10.18
C LEU A 42 -15.40 3.92 9.53
N ASP A 43 -14.95 5.04 10.12
CA ASP A 43 -15.25 6.34 9.56
C ASP A 43 -14.60 6.47 8.17
N PRO A 44 -15.36 6.86 7.13
CA PRO A 44 -14.82 6.99 5.79
C PRO A 44 -13.68 8.01 5.74
N ASP A 45 -13.76 9.12 6.47
CA ASP A 45 -12.71 10.14 6.48
C ASP A 45 -11.39 9.57 7.03
N LEU A 46 -11.49 8.77 8.11
CA LEU A 46 -10.36 8.04 8.67
C LEU A 46 -9.79 7.05 7.64
N VAL A 47 -10.63 6.21 7.03
CA VAL A 47 -10.20 5.18 6.07
C VAL A 47 -9.45 5.79 4.88
N TRP A 48 -9.91 6.94 4.38
CA TRP A 48 -9.24 7.63 3.27
C TRP A 48 -7.94 8.34 3.68
N SER A 49 -7.76 8.65 4.97
CA SER A 49 -6.49 9.16 5.50
C SER A 49 -5.42 8.06 5.62
N LEU A 50 -5.84 6.79 5.74
CA LEU A 50 -4.92 5.66 5.88
C LEU A 50 -4.04 5.47 4.65
N LYS A 51 -2.89 4.83 4.86
CA LYS A 51 -1.98 4.46 3.78
C LYS A 51 -1.94 2.96 3.59
N TYR A 52 -1.95 2.58 2.31
CA TYR A 52 -1.95 1.22 1.82
C TYR A 52 -0.56 0.85 1.33
N VAL A 53 -0.01 -0.21 1.87
CA VAL A 53 1.20 -0.85 1.35
C VAL A 53 0.84 -2.27 0.97
N SER A 54 1.34 -2.74 -0.15
CA SER A 54 1.18 -4.14 -0.55
C SER A 54 2.51 -4.77 -0.92
N ARG A 55 2.57 -6.10 -0.85
CA ARG A 55 3.69 -6.90 -1.31
C ARG A 55 3.14 -8.08 -2.09
N PRO A 56 3.65 -8.34 -3.31
CA PRO A 56 3.34 -9.59 -3.99
C PRO A 56 3.90 -10.77 -3.19
N MET A 57 3.09 -11.78 -2.92
CA MET A 57 3.54 -12.98 -2.23
C MET A 57 4.34 -13.83 -3.23
N GLU A 58 5.60 -14.14 -2.90
CA GLU A 58 6.47 -14.93 -3.80
C GLU A 58 5.94 -16.35 -4.01
N LEU A 59 5.22 -16.87 -3.02
CA LEU A 59 4.62 -18.21 -3.04
C LEU A 59 3.30 -18.25 -3.83
N HIS A 60 2.50 -17.18 -3.75
CA HIS A 60 1.21 -17.07 -4.43
C HIS A 60 1.22 -15.84 -5.33
N ARG A 61 1.60 -16.01 -6.61
CA ARG A 61 1.62 -14.89 -7.58
C ARG A 61 0.28 -14.17 -7.74
N SER A 62 -0.82 -14.85 -7.43
CA SER A 62 -2.18 -14.28 -7.48
C SER A 62 -2.56 -13.49 -6.23
N ALA A 63 -1.92 -13.77 -5.08
CA ALA A 63 -2.19 -13.12 -3.82
C ALA A 63 -1.14 -12.05 -3.51
N SER A 64 -1.61 -10.87 -3.12
CA SER A 64 -0.77 -9.79 -2.62
C SER A 64 -1.16 -9.50 -1.19
N GLU A 65 -0.22 -9.66 -0.27
CA GLU A 65 -0.46 -9.25 1.12
C GLU A 65 -0.45 -7.72 1.16
N PHE A 66 -1.35 -7.13 1.92
CA PHE A 66 -1.39 -5.69 2.16
C PHE A 66 -1.48 -5.38 3.65
N ARG A 67 -1.03 -4.17 3.98
CA ARG A 67 -0.96 -3.61 5.32
C ARG A 67 -1.43 -2.17 5.22
N ILE A 68 -2.28 -1.82 6.17
CA ILE A 68 -2.86 -0.49 6.27
C ILE A 68 -2.36 0.11 7.58
N TYR A 69 -1.80 1.30 7.47
CA TYR A 69 -1.30 2.04 8.62
C TYR A 69 -1.83 3.47 8.57
N ASP A 70 -1.92 4.09 9.73
CA ASP A 70 -2.29 5.50 9.82
C ASP A 70 -1.02 6.37 9.73
N PRO A 71 -0.90 7.23 8.71
CA PRO A 71 0.26 8.10 8.56
C PRO A 71 0.36 9.14 9.68
N ALA A 72 -0.76 9.56 10.29
CA ALA A 72 -0.73 10.51 11.40
C ALA A 72 -0.05 9.88 12.62
N THR A 73 -0.46 8.68 13.01
CA THR A 73 0.14 7.89 14.10
C THR A 73 1.61 7.59 13.81
N ALA A 74 1.94 7.25 12.55
CA ALA A 74 3.32 7.06 12.13
C ALA A 74 4.16 8.34 12.35
N HIS A 75 3.63 9.48 11.94
CA HIS A 75 4.28 10.77 12.11
C HIS A 75 4.42 11.18 13.58
N HIS A 76 3.40 10.94 14.41
CA HIS A 76 3.43 11.21 15.84
C HIS A 76 4.52 10.41 16.57
N LYS A 77 4.81 9.18 16.12
CA LYS A 77 5.93 8.37 16.61
C LYS A 77 7.26 8.67 15.90
N GLY A 78 7.31 9.67 15.01
CA GLY A 78 8.52 10.06 14.27
C GLY A 78 8.95 9.09 13.18
N LEU A 79 8.05 8.21 12.74
CA LEU A 79 8.32 7.15 11.77
C LEU A 79 7.90 7.55 10.37
N VAL A 80 8.85 7.44 9.45
CA VAL A 80 8.63 7.64 8.02
C VAL A 80 8.56 6.28 7.35
N VAL A 81 7.33 5.79 7.13
CA VAL A 81 7.10 4.54 6.40
C VAL A 81 7.49 4.74 4.93
N LYS A 82 8.64 4.19 4.54
CA LYS A 82 9.14 4.28 3.16
C LYS A 82 8.68 3.11 2.31
N ASN A 83 8.58 1.92 2.91
CA ASN A 83 8.24 0.67 2.24
C ASN A 83 7.58 -0.31 3.22
N TRP A 84 7.09 -1.43 2.69
CA TRP A 84 6.59 -2.57 3.46
C TRP A 84 7.49 -3.00 4.62
N ILE A 85 8.80 -3.12 4.38
CA ILE A 85 9.77 -3.56 5.40
C ILE A 85 9.89 -2.54 6.55
N SER A 86 9.62 -1.25 6.29
CA SER A 86 9.62 -0.26 7.37
C SER A 86 8.50 -0.48 8.38
N LEU A 87 7.42 -1.18 7.99
CA LEU A 87 6.35 -1.61 8.90
C LEU A 87 6.68 -2.93 9.60
N ASP A 88 7.67 -3.68 9.12
CA ASP A 88 8.09 -4.94 9.74
C ASP A 88 8.83 -4.70 11.06
N ASP A 89 9.60 -3.62 11.13
CA ASP A 89 10.26 -3.13 12.35
C ASP A 89 9.26 -2.57 13.38
N PHE A 90 8.06 -2.16 12.91
CA PHE A 90 7.01 -1.55 13.74
C PHE A 90 5.63 -2.18 13.46
N PRO A 91 5.41 -3.45 13.85
CA PRO A 91 4.12 -4.12 13.64
C PRO A 91 2.98 -3.41 14.40
N ASP A 92 3.30 -2.70 15.48
CA ASP A 92 2.37 -1.87 16.27
C ASP A 92 1.75 -0.71 15.47
N MET A 93 2.35 -0.31 14.34
CA MET A 93 1.79 0.72 13.46
C MET A 93 0.78 0.19 12.45
N VAL A 94 0.78 -1.12 12.23
CA VAL A 94 -0.12 -1.74 11.28
C VAL A 94 -1.48 -1.87 11.95
N LEU A 95 -2.43 -1.06 11.49
CA LEU A 95 -3.79 -1.10 12.02
C LEU A 95 -4.55 -2.30 11.48
N TYR A 96 -4.37 -2.59 10.19
CA TYR A 96 -5.05 -3.69 9.52
C TYR A 96 -4.10 -4.42 8.60
N THR A 97 -4.23 -5.74 8.57
CA THR A 97 -3.51 -6.62 7.65
C THR A 97 -4.51 -7.33 6.76
N GLY A 98 -4.09 -7.72 5.56
CA GLY A 98 -5.01 -8.42 4.68
C GLY A 98 -4.33 -8.99 3.47
N ASN A 99 -5.11 -9.73 2.69
CA ASN A 99 -4.67 -10.36 1.46
C ASN A 99 -5.61 -9.94 0.34
N TYR A 100 -5.03 -9.45 -0.75
CA TYR A 100 -5.73 -9.11 -1.97
C TYR A 100 -5.42 -10.17 -3.02
N ASP A 101 -6.42 -10.98 -3.34
CA ASP A 101 -6.30 -11.93 -4.44
C ASP A 101 -6.78 -11.28 -5.74
N LYS A 102 -5.86 -11.15 -6.71
CA LYS A 102 -6.14 -10.58 -8.02
C LYS A 102 -6.95 -11.51 -8.92
N SER A 103 -6.93 -12.81 -8.66
CA SER A 103 -7.65 -13.79 -9.49
C SER A 103 -9.15 -13.79 -9.19
N THR A 104 -9.51 -13.55 -7.93
CA THR A 104 -10.91 -13.52 -7.48
C THR A 104 -11.40 -12.10 -7.16
N SER A 105 -10.55 -11.08 -7.33
CA SER A 105 -10.77 -9.70 -6.87
C SER A 105 -11.29 -9.65 -5.42
N THR A 106 -10.85 -10.60 -4.59
CA THR A 106 -11.31 -10.70 -3.20
C THR A 106 -10.29 -10.02 -2.31
N VAL A 107 -10.74 -9.00 -1.60
CA VAL A 107 -10.01 -8.34 -0.52
C VAL A 107 -10.41 -9.03 0.77
N ASP A 108 -9.48 -9.68 1.45
CA ASP A 108 -9.69 -10.16 2.82
C ASP A 108 -8.87 -9.31 3.79
N ILE A 109 -9.50 -8.85 4.87
CA ILE A 109 -8.86 -8.00 5.88
C ILE A 109 -9.09 -8.67 7.23
N HIS A 110 -8.01 -8.82 8.00
CA HIS A 110 -7.97 -9.46 9.31
C HIS A 110 -7.63 -8.43 10.40
#